data_AF-A0A0S8JBX7-F1
#
_entry.id   AF-A0A0S8JBX7-F1
#
_cell.length_a   1.000
_cell.length_b   1.000
_cell.length_c   1.000
_cell.angle_alpha   90.00
_cell.angle_beta   90.00
_cell.angle_gamma   90.00
#
_symmetry.space_group_name_H-M   'P 1'
#
loop_
_entity.id
_entity.type
_entity.pdbx_description
1 polymer ?
#
loop_
_entity_poly.entity_id
_entity_poly.type
_entity_poly.pdbx_seq_one_letter_code
_entity_poly.pdbx_strand_id
1 'polypeptide(L)'
;MAIQYFIPHRVSLVYGETIRTWYLIVFTFALVLGTGSLIRVHWARIRRRASGWWYSLIAMGGLVLTLAVGFFGGIGQEGLFMKLYNYVQVPLEGTMFSLLAFYIASAAYRAFRARTLEATLLLLAAGIVMLGRVPIGQSIWAGFPRITEWILEVPNLAAKRGIMIGVGLGMISTAVKIILGIERSWIGGGD
;
A
#
# COMPACT_ATOMS: atom_id res chain seq x y z
N MET A 1 8.73 15.06 1.47
CA MET A 1 8.21 15.14 0.09
C MET A 1 6.91 15.93 0.00
N ALA A 2 5.79 15.49 0.61
CA ALA A 2 4.52 16.23 0.51
C ALA A 2 4.58 17.69 1.02
N ILE A 3 5.17 17.93 2.20
CA ILE A 3 5.28 19.29 2.78
C ILE A 3 6.17 20.22 1.92
N GLN A 4 7.19 19.65 1.28
CA GLN A 4 8.16 20.38 0.48
C GLN A 4 7.57 20.88 -0.85
N TYR A 5 6.63 20.13 -1.43
CA TYR A 5 5.87 20.53 -2.61
C TYR A 5 5.01 21.78 -2.37
N PHE A 6 4.52 21.98 -1.15
CA PHE A 6 3.67 23.12 -0.80
C PHE A 6 4.44 24.33 -0.24
N ILE A 7 5.73 24.19 0.09
CA ILE A 7 6.56 25.26 0.66
C ILE A 7 7.91 25.31 -0.08
N PRO A 8 8.01 26.00 -1.23
CA PRO A 8 9.22 26.09 -2.06
C PRO A 8 10.22 27.14 -1.52
N HIS A 9 10.40 27.21 -0.20
CA HIS A 9 11.37 28.11 0.42
C HIS A 9 12.74 27.43 0.56
N ARG A 10 13.86 28.18 0.44
CA ARG A 10 15.23 27.60 0.45
C ARG A 10 15.49 26.68 1.65
N VAL A 11 14.98 27.05 2.83
CA VAL A 11 15.10 26.25 4.05
C VAL A 11 14.38 24.90 3.92
N SER A 12 13.17 24.89 3.37
CA SER A 12 12.38 23.68 3.10
C SER A 12 13.10 22.76 2.10
N LEU A 13 13.74 23.32 1.07
CA LEU A 13 14.53 22.57 0.10
C LEU A 13 15.73 21.86 0.75
N VAL A 14 16.51 22.58 1.57
CA VAL A 14 17.67 22.01 2.29
C VAL A 14 17.24 20.90 3.25
N TYR A 15 16.21 21.11 4.07
CA TYR A 15 15.75 20.09 5.01
C TYR A 15 15.25 18.83 4.32
N GLY A 16 14.50 18.95 3.22
CA GLY A 16 13.99 17.76 2.56
C GLY A 16 15.05 17.00 1.75
N GLU A 17 16.12 17.65 1.28
CA GLU A 17 17.30 16.95 0.74
C GLU A 17 18.03 16.14 1.83
N THR A 18 18.19 16.73 3.01
CA THR A 18 18.72 16.00 4.18
C THR A 18 17.82 14.81 4.52
N ILE A 19 16.51 15.02 4.67
CA ILE A 19 15.57 13.93 4.97
C ILE A 19 15.58 12.85 3.87
N ARG A 20 15.69 13.23 2.60
CA ARG A 20 15.80 12.29 1.48
C ARG A 20 17.05 11.41 1.61
N THR A 21 18.18 12.03 1.93
CA THR A 21 19.45 11.32 2.11
C THR A 21 19.36 10.32 3.26
N TRP A 22 18.83 10.76 4.42
CA TRP A 22 18.60 9.89 5.57
C TRP A 22 17.64 8.75 5.23
N TYR A 23 16.56 9.04 4.52
CA TYR A 23 15.59 8.03 4.07
C TYR A 23 16.26 6.98 3.16
N LEU A 24 17.06 7.39 2.18
CA LEU A 24 17.75 6.46 1.27
C LEU A 24 18.73 5.57 2.01
N ILE A 25 19.49 6.12 2.97
CA ILE A 25 20.42 5.35 3.80
C ILE A 25 19.65 4.31 4.62
N VAL A 26 18.63 4.74 5.37
CA VAL A 26 17.81 3.86 6.22
C VAL A 26 17.11 2.79 5.37
N PHE A 27 16.54 3.17 4.23
CA PHE A 27 15.86 2.25 3.32
C PHE A 27 16.80 1.18 2.77
N THR A 28 18.04 1.53 2.44
CA THR A 28 19.05 0.57 1.97
C THR A 28 19.34 -0.49 3.03
N PHE A 29 19.54 -0.09 4.29
CA PHE A 29 19.70 -1.05 5.39
C PHE A 29 18.41 -1.86 5.65
N ALA A 30 17.25 -1.23 5.55
CA ALA A 30 15.96 -1.88 5.72
C ALA A 30 15.72 -2.97 4.66
N LEU A 31 16.15 -2.78 3.40
CA LEU A 31 16.08 -3.80 2.36
C LEU A 31 16.92 -5.04 2.71
N VAL A 32 18.13 -4.84 3.22
CA VAL A 32 19.00 -5.95 3.65
C VAL A 32 18.39 -6.70 4.83
N LEU A 33 17.94 -5.98 5.86
CA LEU A 33 17.30 -6.58 7.04
C LEU A 33 15.98 -7.26 6.69
N GLY A 34 15.16 -6.66 5.83
CA GLY A 34 13.89 -7.22 5.36
C GLY A 34 14.10 -8.51 4.59
N THR A 35 15.06 -8.53 3.66
CA THR A 35 15.43 -9.75 2.90
C THR A 35 15.96 -10.83 3.85
N GLY A 36 16.85 -10.48 4.78
CA GLY A 36 17.38 -11.41 5.77
C GLY A 36 16.30 -11.97 6.71
N SER A 37 15.32 -11.16 7.09
CA SER A 37 14.16 -11.59 7.89
C SER A 37 13.30 -12.58 7.13
N LEU A 38 12.97 -12.29 5.86
CA LEU A 38 12.20 -13.17 5.00
C LEU A 38 12.87 -14.55 4.86
N ILE A 39 14.17 -14.56 4.55
CA ILE A 39 14.96 -15.79 4.46
C ILE A 39 14.93 -16.55 5.78
N ARG A 40 15.16 -15.88 6.91
CA ARG A 40 15.17 -16.51 8.24
C ARG A 40 13.84 -17.19 8.56
N VAL A 41 12.72 -16.51 8.33
CA VAL A 41 11.37 -17.00 8.63
C VAL A 41 11.02 -18.21 7.75
N HIS A 42 11.23 -18.10 6.44
CA HIS A 42 10.92 -19.18 5.52
C HIS A 42 11.86 -20.37 5.68
N TRP A 43 13.15 -20.14 5.94
CA TRP A 43 14.12 -21.19 6.21
C TRP A 43 13.78 -21.96 7.50
N ALA A 44 13.44 -21.26 8.58
CA ALA A 44 13.01 -21.90 9.82
C ALA A 44 11.75 -22.76 9.60
N ARG A 45 10.78 -22.27 8.83
CA ARG A 45 9.56 -23.00 8.50
C ARG A 45 9.84 -24.27 7.68
N ILE A 46 10.75 -24.20 6.70
CA ILE A 46 11.18 -25.35 5.89
C ILE A 46 11.89 -26.39 6.77
N ARG A 47 12.85 -25.95 7.59
CA ARG A 47 13.63 -26.84 8.47
C ARG A 47 12.74 -27.57 9.48
N ARG A 48 11.74 -26.88 10.03
CA ARG A 48 10.76 -27.45 10.97
C ARG A 48 9.62 -28.23 10.31
N ARG A 49 9.57 -28.28 8.97
CA ARG A 49 8.46 -28.88 8.18
C ARG A 49 7.07 -28.46 8.69
N ALA A 50 6.90 -27.19 9.01
CA ALA A 50 5.62 -26.69 9.50
C ALA A 50 4.51 -26.88 8.45
N SER A 51 3.25 -26.79 8.87
CA SER A 51 2.13 -26.84 7.93
C SER A 51 2.30 -25.81 6.81
N GLY A 52 2.14 -26.24 5.55
CA GLY A 52 2.35 -25.40 4.38
C GLY A 52 3.80 -24.99 4.10
N TRP A 53 4.81 -25.71 4.61
CA TRP A 53 6.23 -25.40 4.38
C TRP A 53 6.61 -25.31 2.89
N TRP A 54 5.93 -26.03 2.00
CA TRP A 54 6.20 -26.00 0.57
C TRP A 54 5.92 -24.63 -0.06
N TYR A 55 4.95 -23.86 0.46
CA TYR A 55 4.76 -22.46 0.03
C TYR A 55 6.00 -21.60 0.30
N SER A 56 6.76 -21.94 1.34
CA SER A 56 8.02 -21.26 1.66
C SER A 56 9.13 -21.59 0.66
N LEU A 57 9.13 -22.78 0.06
CA LEU A 57 10.03 -23.10 -1.04
C LEU A 57 9.73 -22.24 -2.27
N ILE A 58 8.45 -22.07 -2.60
CA ILE A 58 8.04 -21.23 -3.73
C ILE A 58 8.46 -19.77 -3.50
N ALA A 59 8.24 -19.24 -2.28
CA ALA A 59 8.66 -17.90 -1.92
C ALA A 59 10.18 -17.70 -2.01
N MET A 60 10.97 -18.65 -1.47
CA MET A 60 12.44 -18.59 -1.54
C MET A 60 12.95 -18.75 -2.98
N GLY A 61 12.36 -19.65 -3.76
CA GLY A 61 12.68 -19.83 -5.18
C GLY A 61 12.37 -18.58 -6.00
N GLY A 62 11.21 -17.96 -5.77
CA GLY A 62 10.82 -16.71 -6.42
C GLY A 62 11.75 -15.55 -6.07
N LEU A 63 12.18 -15.44 -4.81
CA LEU A 63 13.18 -14.46 -4.38
C LEU A 63 14.49 -14.63 -5.14
N VAL A 64 15.06 -15.84 -5.15
CA VAL A 64 16.33 -16.12 -5.82
C VAL A 64 16.20 -15.90 -7.33
N LEU A 65 15.12 -16.37 -7.95
CA LEU A 65 14.85 -16.18 -9.37
C LEU A 65 14.79 -14.70 -9.73
N THR A 66 14.02 -13.91 -8.99
CA THR A 66 13.83 -12.48 -9.29
C THR A 66 15.12 -11.70 -9.10
N LEU A 67 15.89 -12.00 -8.05
CA LEU A 67 17.21 -11.40 -7.82
C LEU A 67 18.20 -11.77 -8.92
N ALA A 68 18.28 -13.05 -9.30
CA ALA A 68 19.17 -13.51 -10.35
C ALA A 68 18.82 -12.86 -11.70
N VAL A 69 17.53 -12.83 -12.06
CA VAL A 69 17.06 -12.21 -13.31
C VAL A 69 17.35 -10.72 -13.32
N GLY A 70 17.12 -10.01 -12.21
CA GLY A 70 17.42 -8.57 -12.12
C GLY A 70 18.93 -8.28 -12.18
N PHE A 71 19.75 -9.08 -11.49
CA PHE A 71 21.19 -8.87 -11.40
C PHE A 71 21.93 -9.22 -12.72
N PHE A 72 21.59 -10.36 -13.33
CA PHE A 72 22.26 -10.82 -14.56
C PHE A 72 21.58 -10.32 -15.84
N GLY A 73 20.25 -10.18 -15.84
CA GLY A 73 19.46 -9.79 -17.01
C GLY A 73 19.12 -8.30 -17.09
N GLY A 74 19.39 -7.54 -16.04
CA GLY A 74 19.07 -6.11 -15.94
C GLY A 74 17.57 -5.82 -15.77
N ILE A 75 17.26 -4.54 -15.53
CA ILE A 75 15.91 -4.02 -15.24
C ILE A 75 15.31 -3.21 -16.41
N GLY A 76 15.80 -3.43 -17.63
CA GLY A 76 15.31 -2.72 -18.82
C GLY A 76 13.85 -3.06 -19.16
N GLN A 77 13.16 -2.16 -19.87
CA GLN A 77 11.73 -2.30 -20.21
C GLN A 77 11.41 -3.60 -20.98
N GLU A 78 12.32 -4.07 -21.84
CA GLU A 78 12.15 -5.33 -22.59
C GLU A 78 12.81 -6.55 -21.91
N GLY A 79 13.45 -6.34 -20.77
CA GLY A 79 14.20 -7.37 -20.05
C GLY A 79 13.31 -8.46 -19.44
N LEU A 80 13.92 -9.61 -19.15
CA LEU A 80 13.24 -10.72 -18.48
C LEU A 80 12.63 -10.32 -17.13
N PHE A 81 13.27 -9.37 -16.42
CA PHE A 81 12.74 -8.80 -15.18
C PHE A 81 11.36 -8.16 -15.38
N MET A 82 11.20 -7.32 -16.42
CA MET A 82 9.92 -6.66 -16.69
C MET A 82 8.85 -7.63 -17.18
N LYS A 83 9.25 -8.72 -17.87
CA LYS A 83 8.31 -9.81 -18.21
C LYS A 83 7.82 -10.52 -16.95
N LEU A 84 8.70 -10.85 -16.01
CA LEU A 84 8.30 -11.41 -14.71
C LEU A 84 7.36 -10.46 -13.97
N TYR A 85 7.69 -9.17 -13.94
CA TYR A 85 6.83 -8.15 -13.34
C TYR A 85 5.42 -8.12 -13.98
N ASN A 86 5.34 -7.97 -15.31
CA ASN A 86 4.07 -7.81 -16.02
C ASN A 86 3.21 -9.08 -16.05
N TYR A 87 3.82 -10.26 -16.07
CA TYR A 87 3.07 -11.53 -16.20
C TYR A 87 2.91 -12.29 -14.90
N VAL A 88 3.66 -11.96 -13.85
CA VAL A 88 3.54 -12.60 -12.53
C VAL A 88 3.06 -11.60 -11.48
N GLN A 89 3.79 -10.50 -11.27
CA GLN A 89 3.46 -9.55 -10.21
C GLN A 89 2.14 -8.80 -10.48
N VAL A 90 1.98 -8.23 -11.67
CA VAL A 90 0.80 -7.42 -12.02
C VAL A 90 -0.51 -8.22 -11.92
N PRO A 91 -0.62 -9.45 -12.44
CA PRO A 91 -1.83 -10.25 -12.28
C PRO A 91 -2.09 -10.67 -10.83
N LEU A 92 -1.05 -10.99 -10.05
CA LEU A 92 -1.20 -11.33 -8.63
C LEU A 92 -1.75 -10.14 -7.82
N GLU A 93 -1.21 -8.94 -8.03
CA GLU A 93 -1.75 -7.71 -7.43
C GLU A 93 -3.17 -7.43 -7.90
N GLY A 94 -3.46 -7.66 -9.19
CA GLY A 94 -4.79 -7.54 -9.77
C GLY A 94 -5.82 -8.48 -9.12
N THR A 95 -5.46 -9.73 -8.83
CA THR A 95 -6.36 -10.67 -8.14
C THR A 95 -6.60 -10.26 -6.69
N MET A 96 -5.55 -9.83 -5.97
CA MET A 96 -5.69 -9.29 -4.61
C MET A 96 -6.61 -8.06 -4.58
N PHE A 97 -6.41 -7.13 -5.51
CA PHE A 97 -7.25 -5.92 -5.62
C PHE A 97 -8.69 -6.24 -6.01
N SER A 98 -8.90 -7.20 -6.93
CA SER A 98 -10.23 -7.67 -7.33
C SER A 98 -10.98 -8.31 -6.17
N LEU A 99 -10.32 -9.18 -5.39
CA LEU A 99 -10.89 -9.77 -4.19
C LEU A 99 -11.23 -8.71 -3.14
N LEU A 100 -10.32 -7.76 -2.89
CA LEU A 100 -10.58 -6.65 -1.98
C LEU A 100 -11.79 -5.83 -2.43
N ALA A 101 -11.87 -5.47 -3.71
CA ALA A 101 -13.01 -4.75 -4.28
C ALA A 101 -14.31 -5.54 -4.12
N PHE A 102 -14.31 -6.85 -4.40
CA PHE A 102 -15.47 -7.71 -4.21
C PHE A 102 -15.91 -7.78 -2.75
N TYR A 103 -14.99 -7.98 -1.80
CA TYR A 103 -15.32 -8.03 -0.38
C TYR A 103 -15.79 -6.69 0.16
N ILE A 104 -15.18 -5.58 -0.25
CA ILE A 104 -15.65 -4.23 0.09
C ILE A 104 -17.05 -4.02 -0.46
N ALA A 105 -17.30 -4.34 -1.74
CA ALA A 105 -18.62 -4.20 -2.34
C ALA A 105 -19.68 -5.09 -1.66
N SER A 106 -19.34 -6.33 -1.31
CA SER A 106 -20.23 -7.24 -0.59
C SER A 106 -20.54 -6.75 0.84
N ALA A 107 -19.52 -6.33 1.58
CA ALA A 107 -19.67 -5.78 2.92
C ALA A 107 -20.46 -4.47 2.88
N ALA A 108 -20.16 -3.60 1.92
CA ALA A 108 -20.88 -2.37 1.63
C ALA A 108 -22.34 -2.65 1.31
N TYR A 109 -22.66 -3.56 0.39
CA TYR A 109 -24.05 -3.92 0.08
C TYR A 109 -24.81 -4.45 1.30
N ARG A 110 -24.17 -5.30 2.12
CA ARG A 110 -24.74 -5.81 3.36
C ARG A 110 -24.92 -4.73 4.44
N ALA A 111 -24.05 -3.71 4.47
CA ALA A 111 -24.09 -2.60 5.42
C ALA A 111 -24.96 -1.42 4.94
N PHE A 112 -25.07 -1.19 3.63
CA PHE A 112 -25.85 -0.14 2.97
C PHE A 112 -27.33 -0.51 2.88
N ARG A 113 -27.90 -0.99 3.98
CA ARG A 113 -29.35 -0.91 4.19
C ARG A 113 -29.59 0.49 4.75
N ALA A 114 -30.26 1.37 4.00
CA ALA A 114 -30.58 2.75 4.42
C ALA A 114 -31.42 2.73 5.71
N ARG A 115 -30.72 2.62 6.84
CA ARG A 115 -31.27 2.46 8.19
C ARG A 115 -30.94 3.66 9.06
N THR A 116 -29.94 4.45 8.68
CA THR A 116 -29.53 5.66 9.39
C THR A 116 -29.31 6.82 8.41
N LEU A 117 -29.35 8.05 8.92
CA LEU A 117 -29.12 9.24 8.12
C LEU A 117 -27.69 9.26 7.55
N GLU A 118 -26.70 8.80 8.33
CA GLU A 118 -25.31 8.74 7.91
C GLU A 118 -25.11 7.77 6.74
N ALA A 119 -25.69 6.57 6.82
CA ALA A 119 -25.62 5.58 5.74
C ALA A 119 -26.29 6.10 4.45
N THR A 120 -27.37 6.87 4.59
CA THR A 120 -28.09 7.47 3.45
C THR A 120 -27.27 8.58 2.80
N LEU A 121 -26.66 9.46 3.60
CA LEU A 121 -25.76 10.51 3.10
C LEU A 121 -24.55 9.92 2.36
N LEU A 122 -23.95 8.87 2.93
CA LEU A 122 -22.84 8.16 2.28
C LEU A 122 -23.27 7.49 0.97
N LEU A 123 -24.45 6.87 0.94
CA LEU A 123 -25.01 6.25 -0.26
C LEU A 123 -25.24 7.27 -1.38
N LEU A 124 -25.85 8.41 -1.05
CA LEU A 124 -26.08 9.50 -2.01
C LEU A 124 -24.76 10.08 -2.52
N ALA A 125 -23.81 10.35 -1.63
CA ALA A 125 -22.49 10.85 -2.01
C ALA A 125 -21.76 9.86 -2.93
N ALA A 126 -21.79 8.56 -2.63
CA ALA A 126 -21.20 7.52 -3.47
C ALA A 126 -21.87 7.43 -4.85
N GLY A 127 -23.20 7.50 -4.90
CA GLY A 127 -23.95 7.50 -6.16
C GLY A 127 -23.59 8.69 -7.05
N ILE A 128 -23.51 9.90 -6.47
CA ILE A 128 -23.11 11.12 -7.19
C ILE A 128 -21.68 10.98 -7.73
N VAL A 129 -20.73 10.53 -6.91
CA VAL A 129 -19.33 10.38 -7.31
C VAL A 129 -19.16 9.31 -8.41
N MET A 130 -19.87 8.19 -8.32
CA MET A 130 -19.84 7.15 -9.35
C MET A 130 -20.40 7.67 -10.68
N LEU A 131 -21.53 8.37 -10.66
CA LEU A 131 -22.10 8.97 -11.87
C LEU A 131 -21.18 10.03 -12.48
N GLY A 132 -20.58 10.91 -11.67
CA GLY A 132 -19.70 11.97 -12.17
C GLY A 132 -18.34 11.50 -12.70
N ARG A 133 -17.91 10.28 -12.40
CA ARG A 133 -16.66 9.67 -12.91
C ARG A 133 -16.84 8.90 -14.22
N VAL A 134 -18.07 8.60 -14.62
CA VAL A 134 -18.39 7.89 -15.87
C VAL A 134 -18.74 8.90 -16.97
N PRO A 135 -18.27 8.74 -18.22
CA PRO A 135 -18.56 9.68 -19.32
C PRO A 135 -20.06 9.98 -19.50
N ILE A 136 -20.92 8.98 -19.25
CA ILE A 136 -22.39 9.10 -19.33
C ILE A 136 -22.94 10.13 -18.33
N GLY A 137 -22.32 10.30 -17.16
CA GLY A 137 -22.78 11.27 -16.16
C GLY A 137 -22.68 12.71 -16.65
N GLN A 138 -21.61 13.05 -17.38
CA GLN A 138 -21.46 14.38 -17.98
C GLN A 138 -22.54 14.66 -19.04
N SER A 139 -22.94 13.63 -19.80
CA SER A 139 -24.00 13.75 -20.81
C SER A 139 -25.38 14.00 -20.20
N ILE A 140 -25.65 13.47 -19.00
CA ILE A 140 -26.94 13.68 -18.30
C ILE A 140 -27.00 15.10 -17.72
N TRP A 141 -25.93 15.53 -17.03
CA TRP A 141 -25.84 16.88 -16.48
C TRP A 141 -24.39 17.30 -16.29
N ALA A 142 -24.02 18.43 -16.91
CA ALA A 142 -22.66 18.97 -16.84
C ALA A 142 -22.21 19.39 -15.42
N GLY A 143 -23.12 19.45 -14.45
CA GLY A 143 -22.80 19.74 -13.04
C GLY A 143 -22.29 18.54 -12.24
N PHE A 144 -22.50 17.29 -12.69
CA PHE A 144 -22.08 16.09 -11.95
C PHE A 144 -20.56 16.02 -11.70
N PRO A 145 -19.68 16.30 -12.69
CA PRO A 145 -18.24 16.30 -12.46
C PRO A 145 -17.80 17.32 -11.39
N ARG A 146 -18.39 18.53 -11.40
CA ARG A 146 -18.05 19.60 -10.45
C ARG A 146 -18.39 19.23 -9.00
N ILE A 147 -19.55 18.63 -8.77
CA ILE A 147 -19.94 18.18 -7.42
C ILE A 147 -19.06 17.01 -6.99
N THR A 148 -18.76 16.08 -7.91
CA THR A 148 -17.86 14.95 -7.64
C THR A 148 -16.47 15.42 -7.23
N GLU A 149 -15.93 16.40 -7.94
CA GLU A 149 -14.65 17.02 -7.62
C GLU A 149 -14.68 17.67 -6.24
N TRP A 150 -15.71 18.47 -5.94
CA TRP A 150 -15.87 19.07 -4.61
C TRP A 150 -15.92 18.04 -3.47
N ILE A 151 -16.68 16.94 -3.63
CA ILE A 151 -16.73 15.83 -2.66
C ILE A 151 -15.35 15.22 -2.46
N LEU A 152 -14.59 15.01 -3.55
CA LEU A 152 -13.29 14.36 -3.49
C LEU A 152 -12.18 15.26 -2.93
N GLU A 153 -12.22 16.55 -3.24
CA GLU A 153 -11.18 17.52 -2.89
C GLU A 153 -11.35 18.14 -1.51
N VAL A 154 -12.58 18.22 -0.99
CA VAL A 154 -12.84 18.85 0.31
C VAL A 154 -13.01 17.80 1.42
N PRO A 155 -14.17 17.13 1.60
CA PRO A 155 -14.36 16.23 2.73
C PRO A 155 -13.52 14.94 2.61
N ASN A 156 -13.42 14.35 1.42
CA ASN A 156 -12.65 13.12 1.24
C ASN A 156 -11.14 13.35 1.39
N LEU A 157 -10.61 14.46 0.85
CA LEU A 157 -9.20 14.81 1.03
C LEU A 157 -8.87 15.11 2.50
N ALA A 158 -9.76 15.81 3.21
CA ALA A 158 -9.62 16.06 4.65
C ALA A 158 -9.56 14.74 5.45
N ALA A 159 -10.49 13.82 5.19
CA ALA A 159 -10.51 12.50 5.82
C ALA A 159 -9.24 11.69 5.50
N LYS A 160 -8.83 11.65 4.22
CA LYS A 160 -7.61 10.96 3.78
C LYS A 160 -6.37 11.50 4.51
N ARG A 161 -6.25 12.82 4.67
CA ARG A 161 -5.16 13.46 5.41
C ARG A 161 -5.18 13.05 6.89
N GLY A 162 -6.34 13.05 7.54
CA GLY A 162 -6.50 12.59 8.91
C GLY A 162 -6.05 11.13 9.09
N ILE A 163 -6.46 10.23 8.20
CA ILE A 163 -6.04 8.83 8.21
C ILE A 163 -4.53 8.71 8.03
N MET A 164 -3.94 9.41 7.06
CA MET A 164 -2.49 9.36 6.82
C MET A 164 -1.68 9.85 8.05
N ILE A 165 -2.16 10.89 8.73
CA ILE A 165 -1.54 11.38 9.97
C ILE A 165 -1.67 10.33 11.08
N GLY A 166 -2.86 9.76 11.27
CA GLY A 166 -3.10 8.73 12.28
C GLY A 166 -2.27 7.47 12.07
N VAL A 167 -2.19 6.99 10.83
CA VAL A 167 -1.33 5.86 10.46
C VAL A 167 0.14 6.20 10.67
N GLY A 168 0.57 7.41 10.29
CA GLY A 168 1.93 7.90 10.54
C GLY A 168 2.30 7.86 12.03
N LEU A 169 1.43 8.41 12.88
CA LEU A 169 1.64 8.43 14.33
C LEU A 169 1.62 7.01 14.92
N GLY A 170 0.73 6.13 14.44
CA GLY A 170 0.69 4.72 14.85
C GLY A 170 1.96 3.95 14.49
N MET A 171 2.52 4.19 13.31
CA MET A 171 3.80 3.60 12.90
C MET A 171 4.95 4.10 13.78
N ILE A 172 5.00 5.40 14.10
CA ILE A 172 6.03 5.96 15.00
C ILE A 172 5.90 5.37 16.41
N SER A 173 4.68 5.28 16.95
CA SER A 173 4.43 4.68 18.25
C SER A 173 4.92 3.24 18.31
N THR A 174 4.60 2.43 17.29
CA THR A 174 5.05 1.04 17.19
C THR A 174 6.58 0.95 17.09
N ALA A 175 7.21 1.80 16.28
CA ALA A 175 8.67 1.85 16.16
C ALA A 175 9.36 2.19 17.49
N VAL A 176 8.82 3.13 18.27
CA VAL A 176 9.34 3.48 19.60
C VAL A 176 9.23 2.30 20.56
N LYS A 177 8.09 1.60 20.60
CA LYS A 177 7.92 0.42 21.46
C LYS A 177 8.90 -0.70 21.11
N ILE A 178 9.21 -0.88 19.83
CA ILE A 178 10.20 -1.85 19.37
C ILE A 178 11.60 -1.42 19.82
N ILE A 179 11.99 -0.16 19.63
CA ILE A 179 13.31 0.36 20.04
C ILE A 179 13.51 0.26 21.55
N LEU A 180 12.46 0.56 22.33
CA LEU A 180 12.46 0.43 23.79
C LEU A 180 12.34 -1.03 24.28
N GLY A 181 12.17 -1.99 23.38
CA GLY A 181 12.08 -3.42 23.71
C GLY A 181 10.78 -3.84 24.41
N ILE A 182 9.77 -2.97 24.41
CA ILE A 182 8.44 -3.21 25.01
C ILE A 182 7.66 -4.20 24.16
N GLU A 183 7.71 -4.07 22.82
CA GLU A 183 7.12 -5.00 21.87
C GLU A 183 8.21 -5.83 21.18
N ARG A 184 8.26 -7.15 21.45
CA ARG A 184 9.25 -8.08 20.88
C ARG A 184 8.75 -8.83 19.63
N SER A 185 7.61 -8.43 19.07
CA SER A 185 6.72 -9.30 18.27
C SER A 185 7.16 -9.66 16.84
N TRP A 186 8.37 -9.33 16.38
CA TRP A 186 8.77 -9.65 15.00
C TRP A 186 10.10 -10.39 14.81
N ILE A 187 10.89 -10.59 15.87
CA ILE A 187 12.01 -11.54 15.82
C ILE A 187 11.44 -12.90 16.21
N GLY A 188 10.83 -13.59 15.24
CA GLY A 188 10.14 -14.87 15.44
C GLY A 188 10.91 -15.81 16.36
N GLY A 189 10.34 -16.09 17.52
CA GLY A 189 10.87 -16.98 18.54
C GLY A 189 9.81 -17.26 19.61
N GLY A 190 9.23 -18.47 19.55
CA GLY A 190 8.17 -19.00 20.43
C GLY A 190 6.83 -18.87 19.74
N ASP A 191 6.41 -19.78 18.88
CA ASP A 191 6.43 -21.25 19.04
C ASP A 191 7.62 -22.04 18.45
#